data_AF-A0A956SYT6-F1
#
_entry.id   AF-A0A956SYT6-F1
#
_cell.length_a   1.000
_cell.length_b   1.000
_cell.length_c   1.000
_cell.angle_alpha   90.00
_cell.angle_beta   90.00
_cell.angle_gamma   90.00
#
_symmetry.space_group_name_H-M   'P 1'
#
loop_
_entity.id
_entity.type
_entity.pdbx_description
1 polymer ?
#
loop_
_entity_poly.entity_id
_entity_poly.type
_entity_poly.pdbx_seq_one_letter_code
_entity_poly.pdbx_strand_id
1 'polypeptide(L)'
;MTRLRALCLVVVTATWGYFLLPRYPSYFIPPFEGALPLRMEILEETLYEEFPVHSQAYYEERNLAAREAGETDDLAVGLDILGRSDEAALLLRSKLAEQLEAGISERGLYTTYANLGTALIHQNFPAAVAGEAEAIEGVREGREFIAKSVEVNPQAHFGREQWQLAIVGFILEAIEKPALLLQRDCLGNALDPARPVGNLGTGGTFMVHPSLGSRDSITRIGQPEVAFDEPLLGIIGMWQVGGGANPHFSLAVAETLDRVGELKLAWVAYQRTRQMKERFWPDPEIQRAIDDYCATRQGLLEQKLGPRENLV
;
A
#
# COMPACT_ATOMS: atom_id res chain seq x y z
N MET A 1 26.61 -58.51 -49.01
CA MET A 1 27.16 -57.77 -47.85
C MET A 1 26.87 -56.29 -48.07
N THR A 2 26.26 -55.46 -47.22
CA THR A 2 25.48 -55.60 -45.99
C THR A 2 24.83 -54.22 -45.76
N ARG A 3 23.49 -54.16 -45.63
CA ARG A 3 22.66 -53.14 -44.95
C ARG A 3 22.53 -51.72 -45.52
N LEU A 4 21.44 -51.52 -46.27
CA LEU A 4 20.60 -50.32 -46.25
C LEU A 4 20.10 -50.04 -44.81
N ARG A 5 20.12 -48.78 -44.39
CA ARG A 5 19.33 -48.29 -43.25
C ARG A 5 18.25 -47.34 -43.75
N ALA A 6 17.01 -47.79 -43.62
CA ALA A 6 15.84 -46.94 -43.50
C ALA A 6 15.79 -46.32 -42.09
N LEU A 7 15.34 -45.07 -41.95
CA LEU A 7 14.21 -44.74 -41.06
C LEU A 7 13.80 -43.25 -41.15
N CYS A 8 12.53 -43.07 -41.47
CA CYS A 8 11.55 -42.09 -40.98
C CYS A 8 11.99 -40.65 -40.67
N LEU A 9 11.59 -39.79 -41.62
CA LEU A 9 11.10 -38.44 -41.40
C LEU A 9 9.89 -38.49 -40.42
N VAL A 10 10.01 -37.93 -39.22
CA VAL A 10 8.85 -37.60 -38.38
C VAL A 10 8.73 -36.08 -38.36
N VAL A 11 7.76 -35.59 -39.12
CA VAL A 11 7.20 -34.25 -38.97
C VAL A 11 6.31 -34.29 -37.73
N VAL A 12 6.78 -33.73 -36.61
CA VAL A 12 5.90 -33.41 -35.48
C VAL A 12 5.48 -31.95 -35.62
N THR A 13 4.29 -31.73 -36.16
CA THR A 13 3.53 -30.50 -35.97
C THR A 13 3.15 -30.40 -34.49
N ALA A 14 3.95 -29.69 -33.68
CA ALA A 14 3.59 -29.29 -32.33
C ALA A 14 2.96 -27.89 -32.35
N THR A 15 1.89 -27.73 -33.13
CA THR A 15 0.84 -26.75 -32.85
C THR A 15 -0.18 -27.49 -32.00
N TRP A 16 -0.57 -26.89 -30.86
CA TRP A 16 -1.52 -27.34 -29.82
C TRP A 16 -0.84 -27.81 -28.52
N GLY A 17 -0.86 -26.90 -27.54
CA GLY A 17 -0.39 -27.15 -26.18
C GLY A 17 -0.30 -25.93 -25.27
N TYR A 18 -0.65 -24.72 -25.73
CA TYR A 18 -0.71 -23.50 -24.90
C TYR A 18 -2.07 -23.23 -24.25
N PHE A 19 -3.04 -24.13 -24.38
CA PHE A 19 -4.33 -24.02 -23.70
C PHE A 19 -4.44 -25.16 -22.70
N LEU A 20 -4.68 -24.82 -21.43
CA LEU A 20 -4.80 -25.68 -20.23
C LEU A 20 -3.56 -25.80 -19.32
N LEU A 21 -2.82 -24.70 -19.12
CA LEU A 21 -2.20 -24.53 -17.80
C LEU A 21 -3.32 -24.14 -16.81
N PRO A 22 -3.31 -24.66 -15.57
CA PRO A 22 -4.30 -24.28 -14.57
C PRO A 22 -4.26 -22.76 -14.45
N ARG A 23 -5.43 -22.12 -14.39
CA ARG A 23 -5.58 -20.70 -14.10
C ARG A 23 -4.67 -20.38 -12.91
N TYR A 24 -3.48 -19.85 -13.15
CA TYR A 24 -2.75 -19.16 -12.11
C TYR A 24 -3.73 -18.10 -11.64
N PRO A 25 -4.08 -18.07 -10.35
CA PRO A 25 -4.98 -17.05 -9.87
C PRO A 25 -4.37 -15.69 -10.21
N SER A 26 -5.24 -14.73 -10.57
CA SER A 26 -4.91 -13.52 -11.32
C SER A 26 -3.86 -12.59 -10.67
N TYR A 27 -3.40 -12.88 -9.45
CA TYR A 27 -2.34 -12.16 -8.74
C TYR A 27 -0.91 -12.52 -9.16
N PHE A 28 -0.73 -13.43 -10.13
CA PHE A 28 0.58 -13.78 -10.67
C PHE A 28 0.98 -13.00 -11.94
N ILE A 29 0.15 -12.06 -12.40
CA ILE A 29 0.47 -11.26 -13.59
C ILE A 29 1.07 -9.94 -13.14
N PRO A 30 2.35 -9.67 -13.44
CA PRO A 30 2.96 -8.41 -13.07
C PRO A 30 2.26 -7.23 -13.78
N PRO A 31 2.11 -6.07 -13.12
CA PRO A 31 1.38 -4.93 -13.68
C PRO A 31 2.04 -4.36 -14.95
N PHE A 32 3.33 -4.63 -15.15
CA PHE A 32 4.09 -4.34 -16.36
C PHE A 32 5.27 -5.31 -16.49
N GLU A 33 5.87 -5.35 -17.69
CA GLU A 33 7.03 -6.20 -17.97
C GLU A 33 8.19 -5.91 -17.00
N GLY A 34 8.63 -6.95 -16.29
CA GLY A 34 9.73 -6.85 -15.31
C GLY A 34 9.30 -6.49 -13.88
N ALA A 35 8.04 -6.15 -13.63
CA ALA A 35 7.54 -6.04 -12.26
C ALA A 35 7.44 -7.42 -11.60
N LEU A 36 7.55 -7.46 -10.27
CA LEU A 36 7.27 -8.68 -9.51
C LEU A 36 5.76 -8.78 -9.27
N PRO A 37 5.13 -9.93 -9.56
CA PRO A 37 3.74 -10.14 -9.18
C PRO A 37 3.62 -10.20 -7.65
N LEU A 38 2.44 -9.89 -7.14
CA LEU A 38 2.14 -10.08 -5.73
C LEU A 38 2.21 -11.57 -5.37
N ARG A 39 3.06 -11.87 -4.39
CA ARG A 39 3.14 -13.20 -3.78
C ARG A 39 2.42 -13.16 -2.44
N MET A 40 1.52 -14.11 -2.20
CA MET A 40 0.75 -14.15 -0.96
C MET A 40 1.64 -14.36 0.27
N GLU A 41 2.79 -15.01 0.10
CA GLU A 41 3.81 -15.19 1.13
C GLU A 41 4.34 -13.84 1.65
N ILE A 42 4.48 -12.84 0.78
CA ILE A 42 4.92 -11.50 1.20
C ILE A 42 3.84 -10.83 2.06
N LEU A 43 2.56 -11.02 1.73
CA LEU A 43 1.46 -10.52 2.56
C LEU A 43 1.45 -11.19 3.92
N GLU A 44 1.64 -12.51 3.96
CA GLU A 44 1.73 -13.29 5.19
C GLU A 44 2.87 -12.79 6.09
N GLU A 45 4.09 -12.71 5.55
CA GLU A 45 5.27 -12.14 6.23
C GLU A 45 4.98 -10.72 6.73
N THR A 46 4.31 -9.88 5.93
CA THR A 46 3.97 -8.51 6.32
C THR A 46 2.98 -8.47 7.49
N LEU A 47 1.92 -9.28 7.44
CA LEU A 47 0.87 -9.32 8.46
C LEU A 47 1.41 -9.84 9.80
N TYR A 48 2.36 -10.78 9.76
CA TYR A 48 3.03 -11.31 10.94
C TYR A 48 4.29 -10.53 11.35
N GLU A 49 4.71 -9.53 10.57
CA GLU A 49 5.96 -8.79 10.74
C GLU A 49 7.20 -9.70 10.73
N GLU A 50 7.17 -10.78 9.95
CA GLU A 50 8.25 -11.75 9.76
C GLU A 50 9.17 -11.35 8.61
N PHE A 51 9.62 -10.09 8.60
CA PHE A 51 10.59 -9.58 7.63
C PHE A 51 11.75 -8.87 8.35
N PRO A 52 12.95 -8.79 7.74
CA PRO A 52 14.09 -8.12 8.35
C PRO A 52 13.78 -6.64 8.63
N VAL A 53 13.87 -6.24 9.90
CA VAL A 53 13.78 -4.83 10.31
C VAL A 53 15.13 -4.40 10.88
N HIS A 54 15.64 -3.29 10.40
CA HIS A 54 16.88 -2.71 10.93
C HIS A 54 16.62 -1.98 12.25
N SER A 55 17.58 -2.06 13.17
CA SER A 55 17.51 -1.35 14.45
C SER A 55 17.73 0.16 14.27
N GLN A 56 17.37 0.94 15.29
CA GLN A 56 17.69 2.37 15.31
C GLN A 56 19.21 2.63 15.14
N ALA A 57 20.04 1.82 15.81
CA ALA A 57 21.51 1.93 15.71
C ALA A 57 22.02 1.78 14.27
N TYR A 58 21.40 0.90 13.46
CA TYR A 58 21.73 0.78 12.04
C TYR A 58 21.47 2.08 11.28
N TYR A 59 20.33 2.74 11.53
CA TYR A 59 20.01 4.00 10.87
C TYR A 59 20.87 5.17 11.37
N GLU A 60 21.25 5.18 12.65
CA GLU A 60 22.19 6.15 13.19
C GLU A 60 23.57 6.05 12.50
N GLU A 61 24.11 4.84 12.35
CA GLU A 61 25.37 4.59 11.64
C GLU A 61 25.27 4.96 10.16
N ARG A 62 24.19 4.54 9.49
CA ARG A 62 23.93 4.91 8.09
C ARG A 62 23.82 6.42 7.91
N ASN A 63 23.15 7.13 8.82
CA ASN A 63 23.01 8.59 8.77
C ASN A 63 24.36 9.31 8.94
N LEU A 64 25.26 8.77 9.76
CA LEU A 64 26.62 9.29 9.86
C LEU A 64 27.36 9.16 8.52
N ALA A 65 27.34 7.97 7.93
CA ALA A 65 27.97 7.72 6.63
C ALA A 65 27.36 8.59 5.51
N ALA A 66 26.04 8.69 5.43
CA ALA A 66 25.34 9.52 4.45
C ALA A 66 25.71 11.01 4.60
N ARG A 67 25.88 11.50 5.83
CA ARG A 67 26.32 12.88 6.09
C ARG A 67 27.75 13.13 5.60
N GLU A 68 28.65 12.18 5.82
CA GLU A 68 30.05 12.27 5.35
C GLU A 68 30.14 12.21 3.82
N ALA A 69 29.29 11.38 3.19
CA ALA A 69 29.23 11.23 1.73
C ALA A 69 28.45 12.36 1.03
N GLY A 70 27.67 13.17 1.76
CA GLY A 70 26.76 14.17 1.18
C GLY A 70 25.51 13.57 0.53
N GLU A 71 25.10 12.38 0.93
CA GLU A 71 23.93 11.66 0.40
C GLU A 71 22.64 12.15 1.10
N THR A 72 22.14 13.30 0.66
CA THR A 72 21.02 13.99 1.31
C THR A 72 19.72 13.17 1.36
N ASP A 73 19.39 12.42 0.31
CA ASP A 73 18.18 11.58 0.29
C ASP A 73 18.27 10.45 1.32
N ASP A 74 19.39 9.75 1.36
CA ASP A 74 19.60 8.64 2.31
C ASP A 74 19.59 9.12 3.76
N LEU A 75 20.22 10.27 4.02
CA LEU A 75 20.17 10.90 5.35
C LEU A 75 18.74 11.29 5.73
N ALA A 76 17.98 11.90 4.82
CA ALA A 76 16.60 12.30 5.12
C ALA A 76 15.69 11.10 5.40
N VAL A 77 15.81 10.02 4.62
CA VAL A 77 15.06 8.77 4.84
C VAL A 77 15.42 8.16 6.20
N GLY A 78 16.71 8.10 6.55
CA GLY A 78 17.11 7.57 7.85
C GLY A 78 16.70 8.45 9.03
N LEU A 79 16.65 9.78 8.87
CA LEU A 79 16.10 10.68 9.89
C LEU A 79 14.60 10.44 10.09
N ASP A 80 13.83 10.32 9.01
CA ASP A 80 12.40 10.06 9.05
C ASP A 80 12.06 8.74 9.75
N ILE A 81 12.81 7.66 9.43
CA ILE A 81 12.66 6.35 10.10
C ILE A 81 12.96 6.42 11.61
N LEU A 82 13.87 7.31 12.03
CA LEU A 82 14.17 7.56 13.44
C LEU A 82 13.15 8.49 14.13
N GLY A 83 12.06 8.88 13.44
CA GLY A 83 11.04 9.79 13.97
C GLY A 83 11.46 11.25 13.98
N ARG A 84 12.51 11.63 13.24
CA ARG A 84 13.04 13.00 13.10
C ARG A 84 12.60 13.61 11.77
N SER A 85 11.31 13.48 11.49
CA SER A 85 10.69 13.88 10.21
C SER A 85 10.74 15.39 9.97
N ASP A 86 10.78 16.19 11.04
CA ASP A 86 10.99 17.63 10.98
C ASP A 86 12.38 17.99 10.43
N GLU A 87 13.42 17.34 10.94
CA GLU A 87 14.78 17.51 10.44
C GLU A 87 14.93 17.02 9.00
N ALA A 88 14.29 15.89 8.66
CA ALA A 88 14.24 15.38 7.30
C ALA A 88 13.56 16.38 6.34
N ALA A 89 12.41 16.94 6.72
CA ALA A 89 11.69 17.91 5.92
C ALA A 89 12.50 19.20 5.71
N LEU A 90 13.16 19.72 6.75
CA LEU A 90 14.04 20.89 6.63
C LEU A 90 15.19 20.64 5.65
N LEU A 91 15.86 19.49 5.77
CA LEU A 91 16.95 19.10 4.89
C LEU A 91 16.51 19.03 3.42
N LEU A 92 15.36 18.41 3.17
CA LEU A 92 14.81 18.22 1.83
C LEU A 92 14.28 19.51 1.21
N ARG A 93 13.78 20.47 2.01
CA ARG A 93 13.44 21.82 1.51
C ARG A 93 14.66 22.57 1.01
N SER A 94 15.75 22.54 1.78
CA SER A 94 17.02 23.17 1.37
C SER A 94 17.54 22.55 0.07
N LYS A 95 17.56 21.21 -0.01
CA LYS A 95 17.91 20.48 -1.24
C LYS A 95 17.04 20.89 -2.42
N LEU A 96 15.71 20.95 -2.23
CA LEU A 96 14.79 21.35 -3.30
C LEU A 96 15.12 22.76 -3.82
N ALA A 97 15.36 23.71 -2.92
CA ALA A 97 15.73 25.07 -3.30
C ALA A 97 17.01 25.12 -4.14
N GLU A 98 18.06 24.40 -3.71
CA GLU A 98 19.33 24.30 -4.42
C GLU A 98 19.17 23.65 -5.81
N GLN A 99 18.39 22.57 -5.91
CA GLN A 99 18.14 21.89 -7.18
C GLN A 99 17.34 22.77 -8.16
N LEU A 100 16.38 23.54 -7.66
CA LEU A 100 15.62 24.50 -8.47
C LEU A 100 16.52 25.63 -8.98
N GLU A 101 17.39 26.17 -8.14
CA GLU A 101 18.38 27.19 -8.52
C GLU A 101 19.37 26.66 -9.57
N ALA A 102 19.79 25.40 -9.41
CA ALA A 102 20.65 24.71 -10.36
C ALA A 102 19.94 24.32 -11.68
N GLY A 103 18.63 24.56 -11.81
CA GLY A 103 17.86 24.25 -13.00
C GLY A 103 17.71 22.74 -13.27
N ILE A 104 17.70 21.92 -12.21
CA ILE A 104 17.45 20.49 -12.34
C ILE A 104 16.05 20.28 -12.95
N SER A 105 15.98 19.41 -13.96
CA SER A 105 14.71 19.07 -14.60
C SER A 105 13.70 18.51 -13.60
N GLU A 106 12.40 18.73 -13.81
CA GLU A 106 11.33 18.24 -12.92
C GLU A 106 11.43 16.72 -12.64
N ARG A 107 11.74 15.91 -13.67
CA ARG A 107 11.96 14.46 -13.48
C ARG A 107 13.16 14.14 -12.57
N GLY A 108 14.18 14.98 -12.58
CA GLY A 108 15.33 14.89 -11.68
C GLY A 108 15.03 15.31 -10.24
N LEU A 109 13.91 16.00 -10.00
CA LEU A 109 13.43 16.38 -8.66
C LEU A 109 12.56 15.29 -8.02
N TYR A 110 12.28 14.21 -8.74
CA TYR A 110 11.40 13.13 -8.31
C TYR A 110 11.68 12.64 -6.88
N THR A 111 12.93 12.28 -6.55
CA THR A 111 13.25 11.73 -5.22
C THR A 111 13.05 12.76 -4.13
N THR A 112 13.41 14.02 -4.40
CA THR A 112 13.18 15.14 -3.48
C THR A 112 11.70 15.35 -3.21
N TYR A 113 10.84 15.34 -4.23
CA TYR A 113 9.39 15.45 -4.06
C TYR A 113 8.80 14.28 -3.26
N ALA A 114 9.18 13.04 -3.58
CA ALA A 114 8.67 11.86 -2.88
C ALA A 114 9.10 11.85 -1.40
N ASN A 115 10.37 12.11 -1.12
CA ASN A 115 10.91 12.12 0.24
C ASN A 115 10.37 13.30 1.05
N LEU A 116 10.30 14.50 0.45
CA LEU A 116 9.80 15.70 1.14
C LEU A 116 8.32 15.56 1.48
N GLY A 117 7.53 15.07 0.53
CA GLY A 117 6.11 14.80 0.76
C GLY A 117 5.90 13.83 1.91
N THR A 118 6.66 12.73 1.94
CA THR A 118 6.59 11.72 3.00
C THR A 118 6.97 12.29 4.37
N ALA A 119 8.11 13.00 4.47
CA ALA A 119 8.58 13.59 5.71
C ALA A 119 7.58 14.63 6.27
N LEU A 120 7.00 15.47 5.40
CA LEU A 120 5.97 16.44 5.81
C LEU A 120 4.71 15.77 6.34
N ILE A 121 4.27 14.68 5.70
CA ILE A 121 3.13 13.89 6.20
C ILE A 121 3.48 13.32 7.58
N HIS A 122 4.59 12.61 7.74
CA HIS A 122 4.96 11.98 9.01
C HIS A 122 5.14 12.99 10.15
N GLN A 123 5.80 14.12 9.86
CA GLN A 123 6.00 15.21 10.82
C GLN A 123 4.67 15.72 11.40
N ASN A 124 3.67 15.92 10.53
CA ASN A 124 2.45 16.62 10.90
C ASN A 124 1.29 15.68 11.27
N PHE A 125 1.36 14.40 10.89
CA PHE A 125 0.24 13.46 11.03
C PHE A 125 -0.34 13.36 12.45
N PRO A 126 0.47 13.20 13.53
CA PRO A 126 -0.09 13.05 14.87
C PRO A 126 -0.93 14.26 15.31
N ALA A 127 -0.43 15.48 15.05
CA ALA A 127 -1.11 16.72 15.38
C ALA A 127 -2.30 17.00 14.45
N ALA A 128 -2.20 16.64 13.16
CA ALA A 128 -3.30 16.79 12.21
C ALA A 128 -4.51 15.92 12.60
N VAL A 129 -4.26 14.69 13.05
CA VAL A 129 -5.30 13.78 13.57
C VAL A 129 -5.92 14.30 14.87
N ALA A 130 -5.17 15.06 15.68
CA ALA A 130 -5.70 15.79 16.83
C ALA A 130 -6.50 17.06 16.45
N GLY A 131 -6.60 17.40 15.16
CA GLY A 131 -7.36 18.54 14.66
C GLY A 131 -6.60 19.86 14.61
N GLU A 132 -5.26 19.85 14.74
CA GLU A 132 -4.45 21.07 14.68
C GLU A 132 -4.37 21.61 13.25
N ALA A 133 -4.84 22.84 13.05
CA ALA A 133 -5.00 23.43 11.72
C ALA A 133 -3.67 23.54 10.94
N GLU A 134 -2.59 23.97 11.60
CA GLU A 134 -1.26 24.09 10.97
C GLU A 134 -0.72 22.72 10.53
N ALA A 135 -0.89 21.70 11.37
CA ALA A 135 -0.49 20.35 11.03
C ALA A 135 -1.32 19.78 9.86
N ILE A 136 -2.62 20.07 9.81
CA ILE A 136 -3.46 19.68 8.66
C ILE A 136 -2.93 20.32 7.36
N GLU A 137 -2.54 21.60 7.38
CA GLU A 137 -1.90 22.25 6.23
C GLU A 137 -0.56 21.61 5.88
N GLY A 138 0.26 21.23 6.87
CA GLY A 138 1.50 20.50 6.64
C GLY A 138 1.28 19.14 5.96
N VAL A 139 0.23 18.40 6.33
CA VAL A 139 -0.16 17.15 5.64
C VAL A 139 -0.66 17.44 4.21
N ARG A 140 -1.42 18.52 4.00
CA ARG A 140 -1.87 18.94 2.66
C ARG A 140 -0.69 19.29 1.75
N GLU A 141 0.28 20.02 2.26
CA GLU A 141 1.51 20.34 1.53
C GLU A 141 2.30 19.06 1.20
N GLY A 142 2.47 18.16 2.17
CA GLY A 142 3.12 16.87 1.93
C GLY A 142 2.43 16.08 0.81
N ARG A 143 1.09 16.06 0.81
CA ARG A 143 0.28 15.47 -0.25
C ARG A 143 0.53 16.10 -1.63
N GLU A 144 0.70 17.42 -1.72
CA GLU A 144 1.02 18.10 -2.98
C GLU A 144 2.38 17.70 -3.53
N PHE A 145 3.38 17.49 -2.67
CA PHE A 145 4.68 16.98 -3.10
C PHE A 145 4.64 15.53 -3.58
N ILE A 146 3.85 14.66 -2.92
CA ILE A 146 3.60 13.31 -3.46
C ILE A 146 2.87 13.38 -4.81
N ALA A 147 1.90 14.29 -4.97
CA ALA A 147 1.24 14.47 -6.26
C ALA A 147 2.23 14.88 -7.37
N LYS A 148 3.18 15.79 -7.06
CA LYS A 148 4.26 16.16 -7.99
C LYS A 148 5.19 15.00 -8.30
N SER A 149 5.55 14.15 -7.32
CA SER A 149 6.40 12.99 -7.57
C SER A 149 5.74 12.00 -8.53
N VAL A 150 4.43 11.77 -8.38
CA VAL A 150 3.61 10.97 -9.31
C VAL A 150 3.55 11.61 -10.70
N GLU A 151 3.36 12.93 -10.79
CA GLU A 151 3.29 13.64 -12.07
C GLU A 151 4.58 13.48 -12.88
N VAL A 152 5.74 13.65 -12.23
CA VAL A 152 7.04 13.62 -12.93
C VAL A 152 7.58 12.20 -13.14
N ASN A 153 7.13 11.22 -12.37
CA ASN A 153 7.54 9.82 -12.48
C ASN A 153 6.45 8.83 -12.00
N PRO A 154 5.37 8.63 -12.77
CA PRO A 154 4.18 7.90 -12.32
C PRO A 154 4.38 6.41 -12.06
N GLN A 155 5.48 5.84 -12.57
CA GLN A 155 5.83 4.41 -12.45
C GLN A 155 6.95 4.17 -11.43
N ALA A 156 7.37 5.19 -10.70
CA ALA A 156 8.36 5.03 -9.64
C ALA A 156 7.85 4.07 -8.57
N HIS A 157 8.77 3.31 -7.96
CA HIS A 157 8.47 2.32 -6.91
C HIS A 157 7.22 1.47 -7.18
N PHE A 158 7.02 1.04 -8.43
CA PHE A 158 5.87 0.23 -8.84
C PHE A 158 4.51 0.90 -8.59
N GLY A 159 4.44 2.24 -8.70
CA GLY A 159 3.21 3.01 -8.53
C GLY A 159 2.84 3.28 -7.06
N ARG A 160 3.73 2.97 -6.11
CA ARG A 160 3.50 3.16 -4.66
C ARG A 160 3.01 4.56 -4.30
N GLU A 161 3.56 5.60 -4.92
CA GLU A 161 3.25 7.00 -4.60
C GLU A 161 1.79 7.34 -4.92
N GLN A 162 1.15 6.67 -5.89
CA GLN A 162 -0.27 6.86 -6.20
C GLN A 162 -1.15 6.38 -5.03
N TRP A 163 -0.79 5.26 -4.42
CA TRP A 163 -1.49 4.71 -3.25
C TRP A 163 -1.23 5.53 -1.99
N GLN A 164 -0.01 6.03 -1.81
CA GLN A 164 0.29 6.97 -0.74
C GLN A 164 -0.58 8.24 -0.89
N LEU A 165 -0.70 8.79 -2.10
CA LEU A 165 -1.55 9.94 -2.39
C LEU A 165 -3.03 9.69 -2.07
N ALA A 166 -3.55 8.52 -2.48
CA ALA A 166 -4.93 8.12 -2.23
C ALA A 166 -5.21 7.98 -0.72
N ILE A 167 -4.31 7.32 0.01
CA ILE A 167 -4.46 7.11 1.46
C ILE A 167 -4.35 8.43 2.23
N VAL A 168 -3.41 9.31 1.88
CA VAL A 168 -3.30 10.64 2.53
C VAL A 168 -4.56 11.46 2.25
N GLY A 169 -5.10 11.39 1.03
CA GLY A 169 -6.37 11.99 0.68
C GLY A 169 -7.54 11.48 1.53
N PHE A 170 -7.60 10.17 1.76
CA PHE A 170 -8.58 9.55 2.66
C PHE A 170 -8.49 10.10 4.07
N ILE A 171 -7.29 10.11 4.65
CA ILE A 171 -7.11 10.53 6.04
C ILE A 171 -7.43 12.02 6.21
N LEU A 172 -7.03 12.88 5.28
CA LEU A 172 -7.44 14.30 5.30
C LEU A 172 -8.97 14.45 5.28
N GLU A 173 -9.69 13.62 4.50
CA GLU A 173 -11.15 13.64 4.53
C GLU A 173 -11.71 13.11 5.87
N ALA A 174 -11.09 12.08 6.44
CA ALA A 174 -11.47 11.50 7.72
C ALA A 174 -11.24 12.47 8.89
N ILE A 175 -10.20 13.31 8.86
CA ILE A 175 -9.99 14.39 9.84
C ILE A 175 -11.19 15.33 9.84
N GLU A 176 -11.71 15.70 8.67
CA GLU A 176 -12.88 16.58 8.56
C GLU A 176 -14.20 15.86 8.85
N LYS A 177 -14.27 14.55 8.56
CA LYS A 177 -15.48 13.73 8.68
C LYS A 177 -15.13 12.35 9.26
N PRO A 178 -14.93 12.23 10.59
CA PRO A 178 -14.50 10.98 11.20
C PRO A 178 -15.43 9.79 10.94
N ALA A 179 -16.73 10.04 10.74
CA ALA A 179 -17.71 9.02 10.38
C ALA A 179 -17.38 8.25 9.09
N LEU A 180 -16.53 8.79 8.20
CA LEU A 180 -16.06 8.08 7.01
C LEU A 180 -15.26 6.83 7.35
N LEU A 181 -14.55 6.82 8.47
CA LEU A 181 -13.76 5.69 8.93
C LEU A 181 -14.62 4.45 9.22
N LEU A 182 -15.92 4.64 9.47
CA LEU A 182 -16.88 3.56 9.72
C LEU A 182 -17.66 3.17 8.45
N GLN A 183 -17.42 3.86 7.33
CA GLN A 183 -18.14 3.65 6.08
C GLN A 183 -17.26 2.98 5.03
N ARG A 184 -15.95 3.30 5.02
CA ARG A 184 -14.99 2.75 4.05
C ARG A 184 -13.57 2.68 4.61
N ASP A 185 -12.78 1.78 4.07
CA ASP A 185 -11.33 1.72 4.33
C ASP A 185 -10.55 2.78 3.53
N CYS A 186 -9.22 2.82 3.71
CA CYS A 186 -8.35 3.80 3.06
C CYS A 186 -8.11 3.55 1.56
N LEU A 187 -8.62 2.45 1.01
CA LEU A 187 -8.69 2.18 -0.43
C LEU A 187 -10.10 2.46 -1.00
N GLY A 188 -11.04 2.88 -0.15
CA GLY A 188 -12.40 3.20 -0.53
C GLY A 188 -13.36 2.01 -0.54
N ASN A 189 -12.96 0.82 -0.07
CA ASN A 189 -13.89 -0.31 0.05
C ASN A 189 -14.92 -0.02 1.13
N ALA A 190 -16.21 -0.23 0.84
CA ALA A 190 -17.27 -0.07 1.83
C ALA A 190 -17.13 -1.08 2.98
N LEU A 191 -17.31 -0.59 4.21
CA LEU A 191 -17.36 -1.40 5.43
C LEU A 191 -18.82 -1.82 5.68
N ASP A 192 -19.17 -3.01 5.19
CA ASP A 192 -20.52 -3.58 5.34
C ASP A 192 -20.44 -4.89 6.14
N PRO A 193 -20.87 -4.89 7.42
CA PRO A 193 -20.82 -6.09 8.25
C PRO A 193 -21.72 -7.21 7.72
N ALA A 194 -22.78 -6.89 6.96
CA ALA A 194 -23.71 -7.85 6.39
C ALA A 194 -23.27 -8.42 5.04
N ARG A 195 -22.17 -7.93 4.45
CA ARG A 195 -21.66 -8.40 3.15
C ARG A 195 -21.36 -9.90 3.20
N PRO A 196 -21.80 -10.70 2.22
CA PRO A 196 -21.41 -12.10 2.14
C PRO A 196 -19.88 -12.27 2.04
N VAL A 197 -19.32 -13.19 2.82
CA VAL A 197 -17.88 -13.51 2.85
C VAL A 197 -17.44 -14.14 1.53
N GLY A 198 -16.30 -13.72 0.98
CA GLY A 198 -15.71 -14.34 -0.21
C GLY A 198 -16.64 -14.38 -1.41
N ASN A 199 -17.60 -13.45 -1.47
CA ASN A 199 -18.50 -13.35 -2.58
C ASN A 199 -17.99 -12.25 -3.51
N LEU A 200 -17.23 -12.69 -4.50
CA LEU A 200 -17.14 -11.96 -5.75
C LEU A 200 -18.57 -11.87 -6.27
N GLY A 201 -19.17 -10.68 -6.27
CA GLY A 201 -20.37 -10.46 -7.09
C GLY A 201 -20.08 -11.10 -8.44
N THR A 202 -20.89 -12.08 -8.85
CA THR A 202 -20.57 -13.05 -9.89
C THR A 202 -20.13 -12.36 -11.19
N GLY A 203 -18.82 -12.22 -11.39
CA GLY A 203 -18.23 -11.66 -12.61
C GLY A 203 -17.01 -10.77 -12.39
N GLY A 204 -15.81 -11.38 -12.33
CA GLY A 204 -14.56 -10.87 -12.92
C GLY A 204 -13.96 -9.55 -12.41
N THR A 205 -12.71 -9.65 -11.94
CA THR A 205 -11.80 -8.52 -11.63
C THR A 205 -12.19 -7.75 -10.37
N PHE A 206 -11.28 -7.71 -9.39
CA PHE A 206 -11.41 -6.77 -8.28
C PHE A 206 -10.96 -5.41 -8.79
N MET A 207 -11.82 -4.43 -8.62
CA MET A 207 -11.70 -3.09 -9.17
C MET A 207 -11.59 -2.14 -7.98
N VAL A 208 -10.35 -1.83 -7.56
CA VAL A 208 -10.13 -0.79 -6.54
C VAL A 208 -10.22 0.56 -7.22
N HIS A 209 -10.93 1.50 -6.62
CA HIS A 209 -11.07 2.83 -7.19
C HIS A 209 -10.00 3.76 -6.59
N PRO A 210 -9.02 4.25 -7.36
CA PRO A 210 -7.93 5.08 -6.83
C PRO A 210 -8.34 6.54 -6.47
N SER A 211 -9.63 6.85 -6.25
CA SER A 211 -10.07 8.24 -6.02
C SER A 211 -10.45 8.54 -4.57
N LEU A 212 -9.53 9.14 -3.83
CA LEU A 212 -9.83 9.92 -2.63
C LEU A 212 -9.19 11.30 -2.82
N GLY A 213 -9.97 12.25 -3.36
CA GLY A 213 -9.54 13.61 -3.60
C GLY A 213 -10.68 14.57 -3.94
N SER A 214 -10.81 15.62 -3.10
CA SER A 214 -11.58 16.85 -3.27
C SER A 214 -13.12 16.76 -3.29
N ARG A 215 -13.75 17.61 -2.48
CA ARG A 215 -15.21 17.85 -2.37
C ARG A 215 -15.87 18.29 -3.69
N ASP A 216 -15.11 18.60 -4.74
CA ASP A 216 -15.64 18.97 -6.06
C ASP A 216 -15.70 17.83 -7.09
N SER A 217 -15.36 16.59 -6.70
CA SER A 217 -15.51 15.43 -7.60
C SER A 217 -15.97 14.18 -6.85
N ILE A 218 -17.28 14.09 -6.59
CA ILE A 218 -17.97 12.82 -6.26
C ILE A 218 -17.93 11.83 -7.45
N THR A 219 -17.37 12.22 -8.59
CA THR A 219 -17.13 11.31 -9.72
C THR A 219 -15.95 11.82 -10.54
N ARG A 220 -14.76 11.21 -10.38
CA ARG A 220 -13.96 10.92 -11.58
C ARG A 220 -14.49 9.62 -12.15
N ILE A 221 -15.66 9.69 -12.80
CA ILE A 221 -15.99 8.74 -13.87
C ILE A 221 -14.83 8.86 -14.87
N GLY A 222 -13.96 7.85 -14.95
CA GLY A 222 -12.87 7.80 -15.94
C GLY A 222 -11.46 7.47 -15.46
N GLN A 223 -11.22 7.13 -14.19
CA GLN A 223 -9.99 6.42 -13.82
C GLN A 223 -10.22 4.91 -14.02
N PRO A 224 -9.31 4.18 -14.69
CA PRO A 224 -9.51 2.76 -14.93
C PRO A 224 -9.49 2.01 -13.60
N GLU A 225 -10.35 1.03 -13.50
CA GLU A 225 -10.32 0.06 -12.42
C GLU A 225 -8.97 -0.65 -12.43
N VAL A 226 -8.35 -0.82 -11.25
CA VAL A 226 -7.05 -1.48 -11.11
C VAL A 226 -7.18 -2.82 -10.43
N ALA A 227 -6.27 -3.73 -10.77
CA ALA A 227 -6.19 -5.05 -10.15
C ALA A 227 -5.90 -4.93 -8.64
N PHE A 228 -6.42 -5.87 -7.84
CA PHE A 228 -6.31 -5.79 -6.38
C PHE A 228 -4.89 -5.83 -5.84
N ASP A 229 -3.97 -6.43 -6.59
CA ASP A 229 -2.60 -6.62 -6.19
C ASP A 229 -1.80 -5.32 -6.21
N GLU A 230 -2.13 -4.39 -7.11
CA GLU A 230 -1.50 -3.08 -7.19
C GLU A 230 -1.60 -2.26 -5.87
N PRO A 231 -2.79 -2.04 -5.27
CA PRO A 231 -2.88 -1.37 -3.97
C PRO A 231 -2.25 -2.16 -2.83
N LEU A 232 -2.30 -3.50 -2.88
CA LEU A 232 -1.67 -4.33 -1.85
C LEU A 232 -0.14 -4.21 -1.90
N LEU A 233 0.47 -4.19 -3.08
CA LEU A 233 1.91 -3.93 -3.24
C LEU A 233 2.30 -2.55 -2.71
N GLY A 234 1.49 -1.52 -3.00
CA GLY A 234 1.67 -0.18 -2.43
C GLY A 234 1.63 -0.18 -0.90
N ILE A 235 0.60 -0.82 -0.32
CA ILE A 235 0.46 -0.95 1.14
C ILE A 235 1.62 -1.73 1.76
N ILE A 236 2.01 -2.87 1.19
CA ILE A 236 3.13 -3.67 1.69
C ILE A 236 4.41 -2.85 1.69
N GLY A 237 4.69 -2.12 0.60
CA GLY A 237 5.84 -1.23 0.54
C GLY A 237 5.80 -0.18 1.64
N MET A 238 4.68 0.50 1.84
CA MET A 238 4.54 1.48 2.93
C MET A 238 4.64 0.85 4.32
N TRP A 239 4.18 -0.39 4.49
CA TRP A 239 4.25 -1.12 5.76
C TRP A 239 5.68 -1.57 6.07
N GLN A 240 6.38 -2.19 5.12
CA GLN A 240 7.71 -2.76 5.35
C GLN A 240 8.82 -1.71 5.34
N VAL A 241 8.76 -0.72 4.44
CA VAL A 241 9.84 0.25 4.24
C VAL A 241 9.48 1.70 4.57
N GLY A 242 8.19 1.98 4.86
CA GLY A 242 7.70 3.31 5.19
C GLY A 242 7.39 3.47 6.68
N GLY A 243 6.17 3.90 7.00
CA GLY A 243 5.72 4.21 8.36
C GLY A 243 5.42 3.00 9.26
N GLY A 244 5.72 1.78 8.81
CA GLY A 244 5.52 0.57 9.60
C GLY A 244 4.07 0.06 9.61
N ALA A 245 3.80 -0.85 10.55
CA ALA A 245 2.47 -1.42 10.75
C ALA A 245 1.43 -0.35 11.09
N ASN A 246 0.32 -0.33 10.34
CA ASN A 246 -0.75 0.65 10.47
C ASN A 246 -2.12 -0.05 10.41
N PRO A 247 -3.07 0.27 11.31
CA PRO A 247 -4.36 -0.41 11.35
C PRO A 247 -5.27 -0.06 10.17
N HIS A 248 -5.11 1.09 9.50
CA HIS A 248 -5.81 1.37 8.24
C HIS A 248 -5.31 0.47 7.11
N PHE A 249 -4.00 0.23 7.03
CA PHE A 249 -3.41 -0.71 6.06
C PHE A 249 -3.93 -2.12 6.31
N SER A 250 -3.90 -2.57 7.57
CA SER A 250 -4.39 -3.90 7.94
C SER A 250 -5.87 -4.09 7.61
N LEU A 251 -6.72 -3.07 7.83
CA LEU A 251 -8.14 -3.13 7.49
C LEU A 251 -8.35 -3.21 5.97
N ALA A 252 -7.62 -2.40 5.20
CA ALA A 252 -7.71 -2.39 3.75
C ALA A 252 -7.24 -3.71 3.12
N VAL A 253 -6.17 -4.30 3.67
CA VAL A 253 -5.72 -5.65 3.31
C VAL A 253 -6.83 -6.67 3.62
N ALA A 254 -7.43 -6.60 4.81
CA ALA A 254 -8.49 -7.53 5.22
C ALA A 254 -9.71 -7.49 4.30
N GLU A 255 -10.22 -6.29 3.99
CA GLU A 255 -11.35 -6.11 3.07
C GLU A 255 -11.03 -6.64 1.68
N THR A 256 -9.84 -6.31 1.16
CA THR A 256 -9.41 -6.75 -0.17
C THR A 256 -9.33 -8.27 -0.24
N LEU A 257 -8.66 -8.91 0.73
CA LEU A 257 -8.49 -10.37 0.79
C LEU A 257 -9.81 -11.12 0.98
N ASP A 258 -10.72 -10.62 1.82
CA ASP A 258 -12.06 -11.19 1.97
C ASP A 258 -12.80 -11.17 0.63
N ARG A 259 -12.74 -10.05 -0.10
CA ARG A 259 -13.42 -9.90 -1.39
C ARG A 259 -12.85 -10.79 -2.48
N VAL A 260 -11.52 -10.97 -2.53
CA VAL A 260 -10.88 -11.86 -3.52
C VAL A 260 -10.94 -13.34 -3.12
N GLY A 261 -11.46 -13.67 -1.94
CA GLY A 261 -11.64 -15.04 -1.49
C GLY A 261 -10.43 -15.64 -0.78
N GLU A 262 -9.42 -14.84 -0.43
CA GLU A 262 -8.27 -15.24 0.38
C GLU A 262 -8.62 -15.20 1.87
N LEU A 263 -9.59 -16.03 2.25
CA LEU A 263 -10.34 -15.88 3.49
C LEU A 263 -9.50 -16.10 4.76
N LYS A 264 -8.47 -16.96 4.70
CA LYS A 264 -7.57 -17.20 5.84
C LYS A 264 -6.74 -15.96 6.14
N LEU A 265 -6.07 -15.40 5.13
CA LEU A 265 -5.29 -14.17 5.29
C LEU A 265 -6.17 -12.96 5.60
N ALA A 266 -7.40 -12.91 5.07
CA ALA A 266 -8.37 -11.90 5.46
C ALA A 266 -8.68 -11.95 6.96
N TRP A 267 -8.90 -13.15 7.52
CA TRP A 267 -9.11 -13.33 8.96
C TRP A 267 -7.93 -12.82 9.78
N VAL A 268 -6.69 -13.11 9.36
CA VAL A 268 -5.46 -12.64 10.01
C VAL A 268 -5.35 -11.12 9.95
N ALA A 269 -5.64 -10.51 8.79
CA ALA A 269 -5.60 -9.07 8.61
C ALA A 269 -6.67 -8.33 9.46
N TYR A 270 -7.87 -8.91 9.62
CA TYR A 270 -8.85 -8.39 10.58
C TYR A 270 -8.34 -8.52 12.02
N GLN A 271 -7.75 -9.66 12.40
CA GLN A 271 -7.17 -9.85 13.73
C GLN A 271 -6.09 -8.80 14.03
N ARG A 272 -5.24 -8.54 13.03
CA ARG A 272 -4.15 -7.58 13.14
C ARG A 272 -4.66 -6.15 13.27
N THR A 273 -5.73 -5.79 12.56
CA THR A 273 -6.44 -4.51 12.73
C THR A 273 -6.90 -4.34 14.18
N ARG A 274 -7.54 -5.37 14.75
CA ARG A 274 -8.05 -5.36 16.13
C ARG A 274 -6.94 -5.20 17.17
N GLN A 275 -5.81 -5.88 16.99
CA GLN A 275 -4.63 -5.75 17.86
C GLN A 275 -4.08 -4.32 17.88
N MET A 276 -4.27 -3.56 16.81
CA MET A 276 -3.80 -2.19 16.66
C MET A 276 -4.91 -1.13 16.79
N LYS A 277 -6.10 -1.50 17.29
CA LYS A 277 -7.28 -0.61 17.32
C LYS A 277 -7.04 0.71 18.06
N GLU A 278 -6.21 0.72 19.10
CA GLU A 278 -5.87 1.92 19.87
C GLU A 278 -5.11 2.96 19.03
N ARG A 279 -4.46 2.52 17.94
CA ARG A 279 -3.74 3.36 16.98
C ARG A 279 -4.61 3.75 15.77
N PHE A 280 -5.86 3.28 15.68
CA PHE A 280 -6.70 3.48 14.50
C PHE A 280 -7.25 4.90 14.40
N TRP A 281 -7.72 5.46 15.51
CA TRP A 281 -8.20 6.83 15.57
C TRP A 281 -8.23 7.32 17.03
N PRO A 282 -8.16 8.63 17.34
CA PRO A 282 -8.21 9.10 18.73
C PRO A 282 -9.55 8.87 19.44
N ASP A 283 -10.65 8.80 18.69
CA ASP A 283 -12.00 8.61 19.26
C ASP A 283 -12.22 7.14 19.68
N PRO A 284 -12.41 6.86 20.99
CA PRO A 284 -12.65 5.49 21.47
C PRO A 284 -13.91 4.83 20.91
N GLU A 285 -14.91 5.61 20.50
CA GLU A 285 -16.12 5.06 19.88
C GLU A 285 -15.83 4.51 18.48
N ILE A 286 -14.99 5.21 17.71
CA ILE A 286 -14.51 4.74 16.41
C ILE A 286 -13.62 3.51 16.60
N GLN A 287 -12.71 3.52 17.58
CA GLN A 287 -11.87 2.35 17.89
C GLN A 287 -12.72 1.10 18.22
N ARG A 288 -13.75 1.27 19.05
CA ARG A 288 -14.69 0.19 19.41
C ARG A 288 -15.49 -0.29 18.20
N ALA A 289 -16.05 0.63 17.41
CA ALA A 289 -16.85 0.29 16.24
C ALA A 289 -16.04 -0.51 15.20
N ILE A 290 -14.76 -0.19 15.03
CA ILE A 290 -13.86 -0.94 14.14
C ILE A 290 -13.51 -2.32 14.72
N ASP A 291 -13.28 -2.43 16.02
CA ASP A 291 -13.06 -3.73 16.67
C ASP A 291 -14.30 -4.64 16.50
N ASP A 292 -15.50 -4.10 16.74
CA ASP A 292 -16.77 -4.80 16.55
C ASP A 292 -17.00 -5.21 15.09
N TYR A 293 -16.66 -4.32 14.15
CA TYR A 293 -16.69 -4.62 12.72
C TYR A 293 -15.79 -5.81 12.38
N CYS A 294 -14.51 -5.74 12.74
CA CYS A 294 -13.54 -6.80 12.47
C CYS A 294 -13.96 -8.12 13.15
N ALA A 295 -14.44 -8.09 14.38
CA ALA A 295 -14.94 -9.28 15.09
C ALA A 295 -16.14 -9.91 14.37
N THR A 296 -17.07 -9.09 13.88
CA THR A 296 -18.21 -9.56 13.08
C THR A 296 -17.76 -10.24 11.80
N ARG A 297 -16.83 -9.61 11.05
CA ARG A 297 -16.27 -10.19 9.82
C ARG A 297 -15.55 -11.52 10.08
N GLN A 298 -14.74 -11.60 11.15
CA GLN A 298 -14.06 -12.83 11.56
C GLN A 298 -15.06 -13.96 11.89
N GLY A 299 -16.14 -13.66 12.61
CA GLY A 299 -17.18 -14.65 12.91
C GLY A 299 -17.86 -15.21 11.65
N LEU A 300 -18.09 -14.39 10.64
CA LEU A 300 -18.62 -14.85 9.34
C LEU A 300 -17.60 -15.70 8.56
N LEU A 301 -16.31 -15.35 8.62
CA LEU A 301 -15.22 -16.13 8.02
C LEU A 301 -15.10 -17.51 8.67
N GLU A 302 -15.17 -17.59 10.00
CA GLU A 302 -15.14 -18.84 10.77
C GLU A 302 -16.34 -19.74 10.46
N GLN A 303 -17.55 -19.17 10.31
CA GLN A 303 -18.71 -19.94 9.87
C GLN A 303 -18.51 -20.57 8.48
N LYS A 304 -17.81 -19.87 7.58
CA LYS A 304 -17.57 -20.35 6.20
C LYS A 304 -16.41 -21.36 6.10
N LEU A 305 -15.33 -21.13 6.85
CA LEU A 305 -14.11 -21.95 6.78
C LEU A 305 -14.08 -23.12 7.76
N GLY A 306 -14.96 -23.11 8.77
CA GLY A 306 -14.92 -24.05 9.88
C GLY A 306 -14.13 -23.51 11.08
N PRO A 307 -13.95 -24.32 12.14
CA PRO A 307 -13.39 -23.85 13.41
C PRO A 307 -12.00 -23.24 13.26
N ARG A 308 -11.68 -22.29 14.15
CA ARG A 308 -10.46 -21.48 14.17
C ARG A 308 -9.17 -22.28 14.10
N GLU A 309 -9.16 -23.51 14.63
CA GLU A 309 -8.03 -24.44 14.59
C GLU A 309 -7.60 -24.82 13.17
N ASN A 310 -8.45 -24.60 12.17
CA ASN A 310 -8.14 -24.82 10.76
C ASN A 310 -7.58 -23.56 10.03
N LEU A 311 -7.51 -22.42 10.73
CA LEU A 311 -7.18 -21.11 10.18
C LEU A 311 -5.77 -20.61 10.54
N VAL A 312 -5.21 -21.11 11.64
CA VAL A 312 -3.89 -20.75 12.17
C VAL A 312 -2.93 -21.90 11.97
#